data_AF-A0A5N8V467-F1
#
_entry.id   AF-A0A5N8V467-F1
#
_cell.length_a   1.000
_cell.length_b   1.000
_cell.length_c   1.000
_cell.angle_alpha   90.00
_cell.angle_beta   90.00
_cell.angle_gamma   90.00
#
_symmetry.space_group_name_H-M   'P 1'
#
loop_
_entity.id
_entity.type
_entity.pdbx_description
1 polymer ?
#
loop_
_entity_poly.entity_id
_entity_poly.type
_entity_poly.pdbx_seq_one_letter_code
_entity_poly.pdbx_strand_id
1 'polypeptide(L)'
;MLLEHTFRLFKQTLGWTVPKVRDPHTAGLKTWLITSAHTQLRLARPLAEDLRRPREQPAQPRRLTPARVSRAFRHLRVKAARPADVPRPLKAGPGRPPGSKNRRPTPRHEPGKTVKRIEALTEHVRLKQQRGQ
;
A
#
# COMPACT_ATOMS: atom_id res chain seq x y z
N MET A 1 -14.46 -17.15 -2.03
CA MET A 1 -13.56 -17.06 -0.86
C MET A 1 -12.08 -16.73 -1.17
N LEU A 2 -11.64 -16.47 -2.41
CA LEU A 2 -10.24 -16.08 -2.68
C LEU A 2 -10.01 -14.56 -2.61
N LEU A 3 -11.01 -13.77 -3.00
CA LEU A 3 -10.90 -12.32 -3.16
C LEU A 3 -10.75 -11.60 -1.82
N GLU A 4 -11.58 -11.96 -0.83
CA GLU A 4 -11.54 -11.38 0.52
C GLU A 4 -10.16 -11.58 1.18
N HIS A 5 -9.62 -12.81 1.09
CA HIS A 5 -8.33 -13.13 1.67
C HIS A 5 -7.18 -12.36 1.00
N THR A 6 -7.28 -12.13 -0.31
CA THR A 6 -6.29 -11.34 -1.09
C THR A 6 -6.36 -9.85 -0.72
N PHE A 7 -7.57 -9.29 -0.57
CA PHE A 7 -7.74 -7.91 -0.10
C PHE A 7 -7.23 -7.73 1.34
N ARG A 8 -7.47 -8.71 2.21
CA ARG A 8 -6.96 -8.70 3.58
C ARG A 8 -5.43 -8.69 3.58
N LEU A 9 -4.78 -9.55 2.78
CA LEU A 9 -3.33 -9.54 2.60
C LEU A 9 -2.82 -8.16 2.14
N PHE A 10 -3.47 -7.58 1.13
CA PHE A 10 -3.03 -6.29 0.55
C PHE A 10 -3.06 -5.18 1.60
N LYS A 11 -4.15 -5.11 2.38
CA LYS A 11 -4.30 -4.07 3.41
C LYS A 11 -3.41 -4.33 4.63
N GLN A 12 -3.42 -5.55 5.16
CA GLN A 12 -2.81 -5.86 6.46
C GLN A 12 -1.32 -6.22 6.37
N THR A 13 -0.90 -6.92 5.31
CA THR A 13 0.48 -7.42 5.19
C THR A 13 1.31 -6.57 4.26
N LEU A 14 0.79 -6.21 3.09
CA LEU A 14 1.51 -5.37 2.11
C LEU A 14 1.31 -3.87 2.39
N GLY A 15 0.44 -3.53 3.35
CA GLY A 15 0.27 -2.16 3.82
C GLY A 15 -0.35 -1.23 2.79
N TRP A 16 -1.24 -1.71 1.91
CA TRP A 16 -1.87 -0.92 0.84
C TRP A 16 -2.48 0.41 1.32
N THR A 17 -2.97 0.47 2.57
CA THR A 17 -3.59 1.67 3.18
C THR A 17 -2.67 2.48 4.10
N VAL A 18 -1.41 2.06 4.31
CA VAL A 18 -0.47 2.72 5.25
C VAL A 18 -0.06 4.15 4.88
N PRO A 19 0.29 4.47 3.62
CA PRO A 19 0.90 5.73 3.26
C PRO A 19 -0.18 6.78 3.06
N LYS A 20 0.09 7.91 3.69
CA LYS A 20 -0.73 9.11 3.65
C LYS A 20 -0.30 9.95 2.44
N VAL A 21 -0.58 9.44 1.24
CA VAL A 21 -0.29 10.14 -0.02
C VAL A 21 -1.34 11.21 -0.27
N ARG A 22 -0.90 12.42 -0.60
CA ARG A 22 -1.77 13.57 -0.92
C ARG A 22 -2.04 13.68 -2.42
N ASP A 23 -1.10 13.19 -3.23
CA ASP A 23 -1.19 13.17 -4.68
C ASP A 23 -1.84 11.85 -5.16
N PRO A 24 -2.91 11.91 -5.98
CA PRO A 24 -3.61 10.71 -6.45
C PRO A 24 -2.75 9.83 -7.36
N HIS A 25 -1.83 10.41 -8.13
CA HIS A 25 -0.95 9.64 -9.00
C HIS A 25 -0.02 8.72 -8.20
N THR A 26 0.51 9.22 -7.07
CA THR A 26 1.32 8.45 -6.12
C THR A 26 0.53 7.27 -5.52
N ALA A 27 -0.78 7.42 -5.30
CA ALA A 27 -1.64 6.31 -4.88
C ALA A 27 -1.75 5.21 -5.97
N GLY A 28 -1.79 5.62 -7.25
CA GLY A 28 -1.74 4.71 -8.40
C GLY A 28 -0.43 3.94 -8.48
N LEU A 29 0.71 4.64 -8.44
CA LEU A 29 2.04 4.01 -8.41
C LEU A 29 2.19 3.01 -7.27
N LYS A 30 1.61 3.35 -6.11
CA LYS A 30 1.59 2.43 -4.99
C LYS A 30 0.80 1.16 -5.28
N THR A 31 -0.36 1.28 -5.93
CA THR A 31 -1.16 0.11 -6.29
C THR A 31 -0.37 -0.82 -7.19
N TRP A 32 0.37 -0.27 -8.16
CA TRP A 32 1.30 -1.04 -8.99
C TRP A 32 2.38 -1.76 -8.16
N LEU A 33 3.01 -1.07 -7.21
CA LEU A 33 3.99 -1.68 -6.31
C LEU A 33 3.41 -2.87 -5.53
N ILE A 34 2.19 -2.73 -4.99
CA ILE A 34 1.51 -3.80 -4.25
C ILE A 34 1.18 -4.99 -5.16
N THR A 35 0.70 -4.72 -6.38
CA THR A 35 0.43 -5.75 -7.39
C THR A 35 1.71 -6.50 -7.76
N SER A 36 2.81 -5.80 -8.03
CA SER A 36 4.12 -6.41 -8.32
C SER A 36 4.62 -7.26 -7.17
N ALA A 37 4.51 -6.77 -5.92
CA ALA A 37 4.88 -7.54 -4.74
C ALA A 37 4.03 -8.82 -4.59
N HIS A 38 2.72 -8.74 -4.84
CA HIS A 38 1.86 -9.93 -4.83
C HIS A 38 2.28 -10.95 -5.89
N THR A 39 2.61 -10.51 -7.10
CA THR A 39 3.11 -11.37 -8.18
C THR A 39 4.43 -12.03 -7.79
N GLN A 40 5.37 -11.28 -7.22
CA GLN A 40 6.64 -11.83 -6.72
C GLN A 40 6.42 -12.92 -5.66
N LEU A 41 5.48 -12.71 -4.72
CA LEU A 41 5.15 -13.72 -3.71
C LEU A 41 4.52 -14.97 -4.33
N ARG A 42 3.70 -14.83 -5.38
CA ARG A 42 3.14 -15.99 -6.09
C ARG A 42 4.22 -16.81 -6.81
N LEU A 43 5.19 -16.12 -7.43
CA LEU A 43 6.30 -16.77 -8.14
C LEU A 43 7.33 -17.39 -7.18
N ALA A 44 7.53 -16.80 -6.01
CA ALA A 44 8.45 -17.30 -4.99
C ALA A 44 7.91 -18.49 -4.19
N ARG A 45 6.60 -18.77 -4.26
CA ARG A 45 5.91 -19.84 -3.52
C ARG A 45 6.62 -21.21 -3.56
N PRO A 46 7.01 -21.78 -4.72
CA PRO A 46 7.69 -23.08 -4.76
C PRO A 46 9.08 -23.07 -4.14
N LEU A 47 9.70 -21.90 -3.99
CA LEU A 47 11.06 -21.74 -3.44
C LEU A 47 11.05 -21.45 -1.94
N ALA A 48 9.90 -21.10 -1.37
CA ALA A 48 9.79 -20.66 0.01
C ALA A 48 9.80 -21.82 1.01
N GLU A 49 10.73 -21.78 1.95
CA GLU A 49 10.68 -22.59 3.16
C GLU A 49 9.50 -22.13 4.05
N ASP A 50 8.75 -23.06 4.65
CA ASP A 50 7.58 -22.73 5.50
C ASP A 50 8.04 -22.23 6.87
N LEU A 51 8.31 -20.92 6.99
CA LEU A 51 8.56 -20.24 8.26
C LEU A 51 7.25 -20.05 9.06
N ARG A 52 6.73 -21.17 9.55
CA ARG A 52 5.49 -21.25 10.33
C ARG A 52 5.66 -20.76 11.76
N ARG A 53 4.58 -20.24 12.34
CA ARG A 53 4.47 -20.05 13.80
C ARG A 53 4.29 -21.42 14.49
N PRO A 54 4.62 -21.56 15.79
CA PRO A 54 4.53 -22.85 16.48
C PRO A 54 3.16 -23.53 16.39
N ARG A 55 2.07 -22.75 16.44
CA ARG A 55 0.68 -23.23 16.38
C ARG A 55 0.12 -23.35 14.95
N GLU A 56 0.88 -22.94 13.95
CA GLU A 56 0.45 -23.02 12.56
C GLU A 56 0.69 -24.43 12.02
N GLN A 57 -0.33 -25.02 11.38
CA GLN A 57 -0.19 -26.33 10.75
C GLN A 57 0.84 -26.29 9.61
N PRO A 58 1.68 -27.33 9.45
CA PRO A 58 2.59 -27.47 8.32
C PRO A 58 1.82 -27.46 7.00
N ALA A 59 2.32 -26.71 6.01
CA ALA A 59 1.76 -26.70 4.68
C ALA A 59 2.83 -27.02 3.65
N GLN A 60 2.46 -27.78 2.61
CA GLN A 60 3.37 -28.04 1.50
C GLN A 60 3.78 -26.73 0.82
N PRO A 61 5.02 -26.58 0.30
CA PRO A 61 5.51 -25.34 -0.33
C PRO A 61 4.54 -24.79 -1.39
N ARG A 62 4.00 -25.66 -2.25
CA ARG A 62 2.99 -25.32 -3.28
C ARG A 62 1.64 -24.88 -2.74
N ARG A 63 1.36 -25.07 -1.45
CA ARG A 63 0.11 -24.72 -0.75
C ARG A 63 0.27 -23.53 0.21
N LEU A 64 1.48 -22.96 0.35
CA LEU A 64 1.71 -21.82 1.23
C LEU A 64 0.89 -20.59 0.85
N THR A 65 0.25 -19.92 1.81
CA THR A 65 -0.44 -18.67 1.50
C THR A 65 0.57 -17.56 1.18
N PRO A 66 0.24 -16.56 0.35
CA PRO A 66 1.16 -15.46 0.05
C PRO A 66 1.67 -14.73 1.31
N ALA A 67 0.85 -14.68 2.38
CA ALA A 67 1.27 -14.15 3.68
C ALA A 67 2.41 -14.96 4.32
N ARG A 68 2.38 -16.29 4.22
CA ARG A 68 3.46 -17.16 4.71
C ARG A 68 4.71 -17.03 3.86
N VAL A 69 4.57 -16.97 2.54
CA VAL A 69 5.70 -16.75 1.62
C VAL A 69 6.40 -15.43 1.94
N SER A 70 5.66 -14.37 2.27
CA SER A 70 6.23 -13.06 2.65
C SER A 70 7.19 -13.14 3.84
N ARG A 71 6.93 -14.03 4.81
CA ARG A 71 7.83 -14.23 5.98
C ARG A 71 9.17 -14.84 5.54
N ALA A 72 9.14 -15.81 4.64
CA ALA A 72 10.33 -16.48 4.10
C ALA A 72 11.03 -15.66 3.00
N PHE A 73 10.34 -14.71 2.39
CA PHE A 73 10.83 -13.94 1.25
C PHE A 73 12.14 -13.21 1.53
N ARG A 74 12.37 -12.75 2.78
CA ARG A 74 13.65 -12.12 3.17
C ARG A 74 14.83 -13.08 2.99
N HIS A 75 14.66 -14.37 3.29
CA HIS A 75 15.72 -15.38 3.10
C HIS A 75 15.90 -15.70 1.62
N LEU A 76 14.82 -15.75 0.84
CA LEU A 76 14.89 -15.94 -0.61
C LEU A 76 15.59 -14.79 -1.31
N ARG A 77 15.34 -13.55 -0.88
CA ARG A 77 15.94 -12.35 -1.47
C ARG A 77 17.47 -12.33 -1.33
N VAL A 78 18.04 -13.00 -0.33
CA VAL A 78 19.50 -13.11 -0.19
C VAL A 78 20.09 -14.06 -1.23
N LYS A 79 19.36 -15.10 -1.62
CA LYS A 79 19.78 -16.11 -2.59
C LYS A 79 19.47 -15.71 -4.05
N ALA A 80 18.55 -14.77 -4.25
CA ALA A 80 18.15 -14.31 -5.59
C ALA A 80 19.22 -13.41 -6.22
N ALA A 81 19.39 -13.52 -7.55
CA ALA A 81 20.23 -12.61 -8.32
C ALA A 81 19.76 -11.15 -8.14
N ARG A 82 20.70 -10.22 -7.99
CA ARG A 82 20.42 -8.78 -7.91
C ARG A 82 20.66 -8.17 -9.28
N PRO A 83 19.62 -7.87 -10.07
CA PRO A 83 19.79 -7.28 -11.40
C PRO A 83 20.22 -5.81 -11.34
N ALA A 84 20.04 -5.15 -10.20
CA ALA A 84 20.45 -3.77 -10.01
C ALA A 84 21.89 -3.69 -9.51
N ASP A 85 22.65 -2.77 -10.08
CA ASP A 85 24.00 -2.42 -9.64
C ASP A 85 23.98 -1.80 -8.23
N VAL A 86 25.15 -1.78 -7.58
CA VAL A 86 25.34 -1.13 -6.29
C VAL A 86 24.96 0.36 -6.41
N PRO A 87 24.18 0.92 -5.46
CA PRO A 87 23.88 2.34 -5.47
C PRO A 87 25.17 3.16 -5.49
N ARG A 88 25.23 4.19 -6.34
CA ARG A 88 26.39 5.09 -6.36
C ARG A 88 26.57 5.73 -4.98
N PRO A 89 27.80 5.78 -4.44
CA PRO A 89 28.07 6.48 -3.19
C PRO A 89 27.62 7.94 -3.31
N LEU A 90 26.68 8.35 -2.45
CA LEU A 90 26.15 9.71 -2.41
C LEU A 90 26.39 10.29 -1.02
N LYS A 91 26.98 11.49 -0.94
CA LYS A 91 27.04 12.26 0.31
C LYS A 91 25.67 12.84 0.60
N ALA A 92 25.25 12.83 1.86
CA ALA A 92 24.06 13.57 2.27
C ALA A 92 24.20 15.02 1.78
N GLY A 93 23.18 15.52 1.07
CA GLY A 93 23.19 16.89 0.60
C GLY A 93 23.33 17.86 1.77
N PRO A 94 23.86 19.08 1.56
CA PRO A 94 23.81 20.13 2.57
C PRO A 94 22.34 20.28 2.98
N GLY A 95 22.05 20.02 4.25
CA GLY A 95 20.68 20.02 4.75
C GLY A 95 19.99 21.37 4.54
N ARG A 96 18.76 21.49 5.05
CA ARG A 96 18.07 22.78 5.04
C ARG A 96 18.92 23.84 5.79
N PRO A 97 19.16 25.03 5.19
CA PRO A 97 19.80 26.13 5.91
C PRO A 97 19.00 26.51 7.16
N PRO A 98 19.66 26.72 8.31
CA PRO A 98 18.98 27.18 9.52
C PRO A 98 18.23 28.50 9.25
N GLY A 99 17.02 28.62 9.81
CA GLY A 99 16.14 29.79 9.61
C GLY A 99 15.29 29.77 8.34
N SER A 100 15.51 28.84 7.41
CA SER A 100 14.69 28.74 6.19
C SER A 100 13.29 28.16 6.47
N LYS A 101 12.24 28.94 6.16
CA LYS A 101 10.82 28.55 6.25
C LYS A 101 10.26 28.21 4.85
N ASN A 102 9.23 27.37 4.80
CA ASN A 102 8.51 27.10 3.55
C ASN A 102 7.81 28.40 3.09
N ARG A 103 8.18 28.92 1.91
CA ARG A 103 7.56 30.12 1.33
C ARG A 103 6.19 29.85 0.69
N ARG A 104 5.90 28.60 0.32
CA ARG A 104 4.64 28.21 -0.31
C ARG A 104 4.03 27.02 0.43
N PRO A 105 2.74 27.09 0.80
CA PRO A 105 2.00 25.92 1.27
C PRO A 105 1.98 24.81 0.22
N THR A 106 2.02 23.55 0.66
CA THR A 106 1.90 22.40 -0.24
C THR A 106 0.51 22.37 -0.89
N PRO A 107 0.40 22.18 -2.22
CA PRO A 107 -0.90 21.98 -2.89
C PRO A 107 -1.70 20.85 -2.24
N ARG A 108 -3.02 21.05 -2.10
CA ARG A 108 -3.96 20.04 -1.59
C ARG A 108 -4.84 19.58 -2.74
N HIS A 109 -4.98 18.27 -2.90
CA HIS A 109 -5.89 17.68 -3.88
C HIS A 109 -7.22 17.34 -3.21
N GLU A 110 -8.32 17.78 -3.81
CA GLU A 110 -9.66 17.45 -3.34
C GLU A 110 -9.97 15.95 -3.56
N PRO A 111 -10.56 15.24 -2.59
CA PRO A 111 -10.77 13.78 -2.66
C PRO A 111 -11.87 13.34 -3.64
N GLY A 112 -12.35 14.21 -4.54
CA GLY A 112 -13.36 13.92 -5.56
C GLY A 112 -14.77 13.61 -5.05
N LYS A 113 -14.98 13.53 -3.73
CA LYS A 113 -16.28 13.23 -3.10
C LYS A 113 -17.21 14.43 -2.95
N THR A 114 -16.77 15.62 -3.36
CA THR A 114 -17.41 16.89 -3.01
C THR A 114 -18.54 17.27 -3.97
N VAL A 115 -18.52 16.80 -5.23
CA VAL A 115 -19.50 17.21 -6.25
C VAL A 115 -20.93 16.78 -5.86
N LYS A 116 -21.14 15.50 -5.55
CA LYS A 116 -22.45 15.00 -5.09
C LYS A 116 -22.84 15.43 -3.68
N ARG A 117 -21.86 15.90 -2.88
CA ARG A 117 -22.12 16.34 -1.51
C ARG A 117 -22.94 17.61 -1.48
N ILE A 118 -22.70 18.54 -2.40
CA ILE A 118 -23.45 19.79 -2.49
C ILE A 118 -24.91 19.49 -2.83
N GLU A 119 -25.14 18.71 -3.90
CA GLU A 119 -26.48 18.28 -4.33
C GLU A 119 -27.25 17.55 -3.21
N ALA A 120 -26.61 16.59 -2.54
CA ALA A 120 -27.21 15.85 -1.42
C ALA A 120 -27.50 16.74 -0.20
N LEU A 121 -26.67 17.75 0.07
CA LEU A 121 -26.91 18.70 1.16
C LEU A 121 -28.11 19.60 0.83
N THR A 122 -28.20 20.06 -0.42
CA THR A 122 -29.29 20.90 -0.92
C THR A 122 -30.62 20.16 -0.88
N GLU A 123 -30.67 18.90 -1.33
CA GLU A 123 -31.87 18.07 -1.19
C GLU A 123 -32.27 17.85 0.28
N HIS A 124 -31.30 17.58 1.16
CA HIS A 124 -31.59 17.37 2.58
C HIS A 124 -32.17 18.62 3.26
N VAL A 125 -31.66 19.81 2.92
CA VAL A 125 -32.20 21.09 3.40
C VAL A 125 -33.63 21.30 2.88
N ARG A 126 -33.89 20.99 1.59
CA ARG A 126 -35.20 21.11 0.96
C ARG A 126 -36.24 20.19 1.59
N LEU A 127 -35.87 18.94 1.86
CA LEU A 127 -36.71 17.96 2.56
C LEU A 127 -37.00 18.38 4.01
N LYS A 128 -36.05 19.02 4.69
CA LYS A 128 -36.28 19.57 6.04
C LYS A 128 -37.27 20.74 6.03
N GLN A 129 -37.21 21.62 5.04
CA GLN A 129 -38.15 22.73 4.89
C GLN A 129 -39.58 22.26 4.58
N GLN A 130 -39.73 21.18 3.81
CA GLN A 130 -41.03 20.57 3.50
C GLN A 130 -41.66 19.80 4.68
N ARG A 131 -40.86 19.31 5.63
CA ARG A 131 -41.34 18.59 6.84
C ARG A 131 -41.67 19.52 8.02
N GLY A 132 -41.29 20.79 7.91
CA GLY A 132 -41.55 21.82 8.93
C GLY A 132 -42.69 22.78 8.58
N GLN A 133 -43.45 22.49 7.51
CA GLN A 133 -44.75 23.07 7.17
C GLN A 133 -45.82 22.00 7.40
#